data_AF-A0A0B8PDU6-F1
#
_entry.id   AF-A0A0B8PDU6-F1
#
_cell.length_a   1.000
_cell.length_b   1.000
_cell.length_c   1.000
_cell.angle_alpha   90.00
_cell.angle_beta   90.00
_cell.angle_gamma   90.00
#
_symmetry.space_group_name_H-M   'P 1'
#
loop_
_entity.id
_entity.type
_entity.pdbx_description
1 polymer ?
#
loop_
_entity_poly.entity_id
_entity_poly.type
_entity_poly.pdbx_seq_one_letter_code
_entity_poly.pdbx_strand_id
1 'polypeptide(L)'
;MFAREITTGSEKKPWLVYFQGGPGFQSPRPNNDLAWVDKALERYRVLLLDQRGTGHSTPINHQTLAGQSAQQQAEYLSLFRADNIIRDAEEIRKQMGIDKWAILGQSFGGFCSLTYLSMFPESLLRSYITGGIPSISAHPDVVYEATFKRTRDKNKAFFEQFPQAQALCQKIANHLINNEEFLPNGQRFTVEQFQQIGINFGMSGTFLPTYYLLESAFIEVNGKQVLNYAFLNEMLAQQSFQTNPIYAILHESIYCQGFNSDWSAHRSVSRIQNLTTNKVMNSCLLAKWYSHLCLRNTTTCNR
;
A
#
# COMPACT_ATOMS: atom_id res chain seq x y z
N MET A 1 8.01 16.12 -13.72
CA MET A 1 7.91 14.64 -13.65
C MET A 1 9.26 14.03 -13.95
N PHE A 2 9.64 12.99 -13.22
CA PHE A 2 10.86 12.23 -13.43
C PHE A 2 10.53 10.87 -14.06
N ALA A 3 11.29 10.49 -15.08
CA ALA A 3 11.23 9.18 -15.70
C ALA A 3 12.65 8.70 -16.00
N ARG A 4 12.83 7.38 -15.98
CA ARG A 4 14.11 6.73 -16.27
C ARG A 4 13.93 5.72 -17.39
N GLU A 5 14.75 5.86 -18.43
CA GLU A 5 14.86 4.82 -19.45
C GLU A 5 15.75 3.67 -18.96
N ILE A 6 15.32 2.45 -19.30
CA ILE A 6 16.14 1.25 -19.27
C ILE A 6 16.13 0.65 -20.67
N THR A 7 17.31 0.39 -21.22
CA THR A 7 17.49 -0.11 -22.58
C THR A 7 18.73 -0.99 -22.68
N THR A 8 18.73 -1.92 -23.64
CA THR A 8 19.90 -2.71 -24.04
C THR A 8 20.71 -2.02 -25.15
N GLY A 9 20.50 -0.72 -25.38
CA GLY A 9 21.20 0.08 -26.40
C GLY A 9 20.57 0.07 -27.80
N SER A 10 19.39 -0.54 -27.99
CA SER A 10 18.68 -0.50 -29.26
C SER A 10 17.64 0.62 -29.28
N GLU A 11 17.91 1.68 -30.04
CA GLU A 11 17.01 2.85 -30.12
C GLU A 11 15.71 2.58 -30.90
N LYS A 12 15.64 1.50 -31.69
CA LYS A 12 14.53 1.19 -32.60
C LYS A 12 13.34 0.46 -31.95
N LYS A 13 13.46 0.01 -30.70
CA LYS A 13 12.38 -0.73 -30.03
C LYS A 13 11.27 0.23 -29.56
N PRO A 14 9.98 -0.18 -29.61
CA PRO A 14 8.89 0.62 -29.07
C PRO A 14 9.03 0.84 -27.57
N TRP A 15 8.40 1.90 -27.05
CA TRP A 15 8.39 2.20 -25.63
C TRP A 15 7.40 1.32 -24.86
N LEU A 16 7.78 0.93 -23.63
CA LEU A 16 6.91 0.36 -22.61
C LEU A 16 6.98 1.22 -21.36
N VAL A 17 5.88 1.88 -21.01
CA VAL A 17 5.80 2.66 -19.77
C VAL A 17 5.33 1.78 -18.63
N TYR A 18 6.07 1.78 -17.53
CA TYR A 18 5.70 1.05 -16.34
C TYR A 18 4.98 1.95 -15.34
N PHE A 19 3.77 1.52 -14.93
CA PHE A 19 3.01 2.13 -13.84
C PHE A 19 3.13 1.26 -12.59
N GLN A 20 3.83 1.80 -11.60
CA GLN A 20 4.05 1.14 -10.32
C GLN A 20 2.75 1.06 -9.50
N GLY A 21 2.63 -0.01 -8.71
CA GLY A 21 1.58 -0.19 -7.73
C GLY A 21 1.64 0.73 -6.52
N GLY A 22 0.84 0.39 -5.52
CA GLY A 22 0.58 1.26 -4.38
C GLY A 22 -0.92 1.52 -4.23
N PRO A 23 -1.37 2.78 -4.33
CA PRO A 23 -0.70 3.96 -4.93
C PRO A 23 0.41 4.57 -4.09
N GLY A 24 1.17 5.52 -4.64
CA GLY A 24 2.10 6.34 -3.85
C GLY A 24 3.52 5.80 -3.69
N PHE A 25 3.90 4.75 -4.43
CA PHE A 25 5.26 4.22 -4.44
C PHE A 25 6.00 4.62 -5.72
N GLN A 26 7.28 4.92 -5.59
CA GLN A 26 8.16 5.21 -6.71
C GLN A 26 8.38 3.98 -7.59
N SER A 27 8.67 4.19 -8.87
CA SER A 27 9.05 3.08 -9.75
C SER A 27 10.29 2.35 -9.23
N PRO A 28 10.44 1.04 -9.49
CA PRO A 28 11.60 0.29 -9.02
C PRO A 28 12.92 0.89 -9.55
N ARG A 29 14.01 0.61 -8.84
CA ARG A 29 15.38 0.90 -9.28
C ARG A 29 16.09 -0.44 -9.52
N PRO A 30 15.83 -1.10 -10.66
CA PRO A 30 16.36 -2.44 -10.89
C PRO A 30 17.89 -2.44 -10.91
N ASN A 31 18.46 -3.42 -10.23
CA ASN A 31 19.85 -3.84 -10.34
C ASN A 31 19.85 -5.35 -10.65
N ASN A 32 19.50 -5.72 -11.89
CA ASN A 32 19.41 -7.11 -12.42
C ASN A 32 18.43 -8.10 -11.76
N ASP A 33 17.69 -7.74 -10.70
CA ASP A 33 16.83 -8.68 -9.96
C ASP A 33 15.34 -8.71 -10.39
N LEU A 34 14.94 -7.89 -11.38
CA LEU A 34 13.55 -7.85 -11.84
C LEU A 34 13.39 -8.64 -13.14
N ALA A 35 13.10 -9.93 -13.02
CA ALA A 35 12.97 -10.85 -14.17
C ALA A 35 12.00 -10.35 -15.27
N TRP A 36 10.97 -9.57 -14.93
CA TRP A 36 10.05 -9.01 -15.92
C TRP A 36 10.70 -7.91 -16.77
N VAL A 37 11.67 -7.16 -16.23
CA VAL A 37 12.38 -6.08 -16.93
C VAL A 37 13.22 -6.69 -18.05
N ASP A 38 14.00 -7.74 -17.77
CA ASP A 38 14.78 -8.43 -18.79
C ASP A 38 13.90 -8.93 -19.93
N LYS A 39 12.75 -9.52 -19.58
CA LYS A 39 11.79 -10.00 -20.57
C LYS A 39 11.18 -8.86 -21.39
N ALA A 40 10.88 -7.72 -20.77
CA ALA A 40 10.39 -6.54 -21.46
C ALA A 40 11.45 -5.96 -22.41
N LEU A 41 12.71 -5.92 -21.97
CA LEU A 41 13.84 -5.38 -22.74
C LEU A 41 14.15 -6.17 -24.01
N GLU A 42 13.74 -7.44 -24.11
CA GLU A 42 13.79 -8.18 -25.38
C GLU A 42 13.01 -7.46 -26.50
N ARG A 43 11.89 -6.79 -26.17
CA ARG A 43 10.93 -6.24 -27.13
C ARG A 43 10.77 -4.72 -27.07
N TYR A 44 11.11 -4.10 -25.94
CA TYR A 44 10.82 -2.69 -25.65
C TYR A 44 12.04 -1.94 -25.13
N ARG A 45 11.98 -0.61 -25.21
CA ARG A 45 12.69 0.30 -24.29
C ARG A 45 11.75 0.59 -23.13
N VAL A 46 12.20 0.39 -21.90
CA VAL A 46 11.32 0.52 -20.72
C VAL A 46 11.47 1.92 -20.15
N LEU A 47 10.36 2.62 -19.96
CA LEU A 47 10.30 3.90 -19.25
C LEU A 47 9.70 3.67 -17.86
N LEU A 48 10.54 3.77 -16.85
CA LEU A 48 10.13 3.73 -15.45
C LEU A 48 9.72 5.13 -15.00
N LEU A 49 8.41 5.32 -14.81
CA LEU A 49 7.85 6.61 -14.41
C LEU A 49 7.75 6.67 -12.88
N ASP A 50 8.41 7.66 -12.27
CA ASP A 50 8.03 8.05 -10.92
C ASP A 50 6.72 8.83 -11.05
N GLN A 51 5.62 8.22 -10.62
CA GLN A 51 4.30 8.85 -10.64
C GLN A 51 4.33 10.12 -9.77
N ARG A 52 3.50 11.11 -10.09
CA ARG A 52 3.45 12.38 -9.33
C ARG A 52 3.34 12.08 -7.84
N GLY A 53 4.10 12.80 -7.02
CA GLY A 53 4.12 12.59 -5.58
C GLY A 53 5.05 11.49 -5.09
N THR A 54 5.80 10.84 -5.98
CA THR A 54 6.67 9.72 -5.64
C THR A 54 8.10 9.92 -6.15
N GLY A 55 9.09 9.35 -5.48
CA GLY A 55 10.49 9.36 -5.90
C GLY A 55 11.00 10.76 -6.21
N HIS A 56 11.48 10.96 -7.44
CA HIS A 56 11.97 12.26 -7.91
C HIS A 56 10.90 13.14 -8.56
N SER A 57 9.64 12.70 -8.59
CA SER A 57 8.49 13.46 -9.12
C SER A 57 7.75 14.19 -8.00
N THR A 58 8.37 15.24 -7.44
CA THR A 58 7.78 16.10 -6.38
C THR A 58 7.23 15.27 -5.22
N PRO A 59 8.08 14.58 -4.44
CA PRO A 59 7.65 13.58 -3.46
C PRO A 59 6.72 14.17 -2.40
N ILE A 60 5.66 13.43 -2.05
CA ILE A 60 4.76 13.77 -0.95
C ILE A 60 5.16 13.02 0.31
N ASN A 61 5.46 13.80 1.35
CA ASN A 61 5.71 13.33 2.71
C ASN A 61 5.27 14.38 3.74
N HIS A 62 5.38 14.05 5.02
CA HIS A 62 4.99 14.96 6.12
C HIS A 62 5.72 16.31 6.06
N GLN A 63 6.98 16.37 5.61
CA GLN A 63 7.74 17.62 5.47
C GLN A 63 7.17 18.50 4.35
N THR A 64 6.86 17.91 3.19
CA THR A 64 6.33 18.66 2.03
C THR A 64 4.88 19.13 2.22
N LEU A 65 4.14 18.49 3.12
CA LEU A 65 2.78 18.89 3.49
C LEU A 65 2.75 19.81 4.73
N ALA A 66 3.90 20.03 5.38
CA ALA A 66 3.99 20.87 6.56
C ALA A 66 3.56 22.31 6.25
N GLY A 67 2.88 22.95 7.20
CA GLY A 67 2.39 24.33 7.06
C GLY A 67 1.08 24.49 6.29
N GLN A 68 0.57 23.44 5.66
CA GLN A 68 -0.76 23.43 5.05
C GLN A 68 -1.83 23.06 6.08
N SER A 69 -3.02 23.64 5.96
CA SER A 69 -4.21 23.18 6.70
C SER A 69 -4.66 21.81 6.19
N ALA A 70 -5.45 21.08 6.99
CA ALA A 70 -5.98 19.78 6.55
C ALA A 70 -6.79 19.88 5.25
N GLN A 71 -7.53 20.97 5.06
CA GLN A 71 -8.29 21.23 3.84
C GLN A 71 -7.38 21.44 2.63
N GLN A 72 -6.33 22.25 2.78
CA GLN A 72 -5.33 22.47 1.72
C GLN A 72 -4.61 21.16 1.35
N GLN A 73 -4.25 20.36 2.35
CA GLN A 73 -3.66 19.04 2.12
C GLN A 73 -4.60 18.14 1.33
N ALA A 74 -5.88 18.07 1.69
CA ALA A 74 -6.87 17.25 1.00
C ALA A 74 -7.07 17.70 -0.47
N GLU A 75 -7.21 19.00 -0.70
CA GLU A 75 -7.33 19.59 -2.04
C GLU A 75 -6.10 19.29 -2.89
N TYR A 76 -4.90 19.49 -2.35
CA TYR A 76 -3.66 19.18 -3.04
C TYR A 76 -3.52 17.69 -3.35
N LEU A 77 -3.78 16.82 -2.37
CA LEU A 77 -3.67 15.37 -2.53
C LEU A 77 -4.70 14.79 -3.52
N SER A 78 -5.83 15.45 -3.73
CA SER A 78 -6.79 15.07 -4.78
C SER A 78 -6.18 15.06 -6.18
N LEU A 79 -5.10 15.83 -6.39
CA LEU A 79 -4.38 15.92 -7.67
C LEU A 79 -3.47 14.71 -7.97
N PHE A 80 -3.36 13.74 -7.05
CA PHE A 80 -2.43 12.60 -7.14
C PHE A 80 -3.11 11.27 -7.56
N ARG A 81 -4.33 11.37 -8.08
CA ARG A 81 -5.12 10.25 -8.59
C ARG A 81 -4.66 9.74 -9.97
N ALA A 82 -5.13 8.55 -10.33
CA ALA A 82 -4.83 7.88 -11.60
C ALA A 82 -5.09 8.77 -12.83
N ASP A 83 -6.19 9.53 -12.86
CA ASP A 83 -6.51 10.41 -14.01
C ASP A 83 -5.42 11.46 -14.27
N ASN A 84 -4.87 12.03 -13.19
CA ASN A 84 -3.82 13.01 -13.25
C ASN A 84 -2.44 12.39 -13.54
N ILE A 85 -2.18 11.17 -13.05
CA ILE A 85 -0.99 10.39 -13.43
C ILE A 85 -1.00 10.08 -14.93
N ILE A 86 -2.16 9.75 -15.50
CA ILE A 86 -2.31 9.48 -16.92
C ILE A 86 -2.14 10.75 -17.77
N ARG A 87 -2.65 11.90 -17.32
CA ARG A 87 -2.38 13.19 -17.98
C ARG A 87 -0.88 13.50 -18.04
N ASP A 88 -0.12 13.20 -16.98
CA ASP A 88 1.35 13.36 -17.01
C ASP A 88 1.99 12.43 -18.02
N ALA A 89 1.57 11.16 -18.05
CA ALA A 89 2.12 10.17 -18.98
C ALA A 89 1.85 10.59 -20.44
N GLU A 90 0.64 11.04 -20.75
CA GLU A 90 0.32 11.56 -22.09
C GLU A 90 1.16 12.77 -22.48
N GLU A 91 1.40 13.69 -21.55
CA GLU A 91 2.22 14.85 -21.82
C GLU A 91 3.68 14.45 -22.09
N ILE A 92 4.22 13.50 -21.31
CA ILE A 92 5.55 12.92 -21.54
C ILE A 92 5.62 12.27 -22.93
N ARG A 93 4.61 11.47 -23.31
CA ARG A 93 4.55 10.82 -24.63
C ARG A 93 4.66 11.83 -25.77
N LYS A 94 3.87 12.91 -25.69
CA LYS A 94 3.85 13.99 -26.68
C LYS A 94 5.19 14.72 -26.77
N GLN A 95 5.77 15.07 -25.62
CA GLN A 95 7.07 15.75 -25.58
C GLN A 95 8.21 14.89 -26.13
N MET A 96 8.13 13.57 -25.96
CA MET A 96 9.08 12.62 -26.56
C MET A 96 8.82 12.37 -28.05
N GLY A 97 7.78 12.95 -28.66
CA GLY A 97 7.43 12.74 -30.07
C GLY A 97 6.99 11.30 -30.38
N ILE A 98 6.47 10.57 -29.40
CA ILE A 98 6.06 9.17 -29.55
C ILE A 98 4.61 9.11 -30.02
N ASP A 99 4.33 8.48 -31.15
CA ASP A 99 2.94 8.31 -31.64
C ASP A 99 2.11 7.39 -30.73
N LYS A 100 2.57 6.15 -30.51
CA LYS A 100 1.97 5.21 -29.56
C LYS A 100 3.04 4.48 -28.75
N TRP A 101 2.71 4.15 -27.51
CA TRP A 101 3.55 3.29 -26.66
C TRP A 101 2.77 2.16 -26.00
N ALA A 102 3.45 1.12 -25.56
CA ALA A 102 2.86 0.11 -24.71
C ALA A 102 2.89 0.55 -23.24
N ILE A 103 1.99 0.00 -22.43
CA ILE A 103 1.97 0.23 -20.98
C ILE A 103 1.92 -1.08 -20.21
N LEU A 104 2.55 -1.11 -19.04
CA LEU A 104 2.50 -2.22 -18.08
C LEU A 104 2.13 -1.67 -16.70
N GLY A 105 0.97 -2.06 -16.19
CA GLY A 105 0.47 -1.65 -14.88
C GLY A 105 0.51 -2.78 -13.86
N GLN A 106 1.12 -2.54 -12.70
CA GLN A 106 1.15 -3.48 -11.58
C GLN A 106 0.28 -2.99 -10.42
N SER A 107 -0.62 -3.81 -9.89
CA SER A 107 -1.50 -3.43 -8.77
C SER A 107 -2.22 -2.10 -9.05
N PHE A 108 -2.04 -1.03 -8.26
CA PHE A 108 -2.58 0.30 -8.59
C PHE A 108 -2.27 0.77 -10.03
N GLY A 109 -1.11 0.39 -10.60
CA GLY A 109 -0.79 0.64 -12.00
C GLY A 109 -1.76 0.01 -13.00
N GLY A 110 -2.47 -1.06 -12.63
CA GLY A 110 -3.58 -1.62 -13.40
C GLY A 110 -4.80 -0.70 -13.45
N PHE A 111 -5.11 0.01 -12.36
CA PHE A 111 -6.11 1.08 -12.35
C PHE A 111 -5.66 2.22 -13.27
N CYS A 112 -4.38 2.63 -13.20
CA CYS A 112 -3.82 3.60 -14.15
C CYS A 112 -3.97 3.12 -15.60
N SER A 113 -3.69 1.86 -15.89
CA SER A 113 -3.80 1.30 -17.24
C SER A 113 -5.22 1.37 -17.79
N LEU A 114 -6.24 1.07 -16.98
CA LEU A 114 -7.65 1.15 -17.39
C LEU A 114 -8.15 2.60 -17.48
N THR A 115 -7.64 3.49 -16.62
CA THR A 115 -7.84 4.94 -16.78
C THR A 115 -7.24 5.45 -18.08
N TYR A 116 -6.04 4.99 -18.46
CA TYR A 116 -5.38 5.36 -19.72
C TYR A 116 -6.22 4.91 -20.92
N LEU A 117 -6.64 3.64 -20.94
CA LEU A 117 -7.52 3.11 -21.97
C LEU A 117 -8.84 3.88 -22.09
N SER A 118 -9.35 4.44 -20.98
CA SER A 118 -10.59 5.22 -20.98
C SER A 118 -10.40 6.65 -21.50
N MET A 119 -9.25 7.27 -21.22
CA MET A 119 -9.00 8.69 -21.55
C MET A 119 -8.33 8.88 -22.91
N PHE A 120 -7.38 8.01 -23.26
CA PHE A 120 -6.51 8.16 -24.44
C PHE A 120 -6.21 6.80 -25.10
N PRO A 121 -7.24 6.02 -25.51
CA PRO A 121 -7.04 4.70 -26.10
C PRO A 121 -6.18 4.74 -27.36
N GLU A 122 -6.31 5.80 -28.16
CA GLU A 122 -5.58 5.95 -29.42
C GLU A 122 -4.07 6.13 -29.24
N SER A 123 -3.61 6.53 -28.06
CA SER A 123 -2.19 6.69 -27.73
C SER A 123 -1.47 5.37 -27.40
N LEU A 124 -2.22 4.26 -27.29
CA LEU A 124 -1.70 3.00 -26.77
C LEU A 124 -1.51 1.96 -27.87
N LEU A 125 -0.33 1.35 -27.88
CA LEU A 125 0.00 0.19 -28.72
C LEU A 125 -0.57 -1.10 -28.10
N ARG A 126 -0.36 -1.28 -26.80
CA ARG A 126 -0.78 -2.43 -25.98
C ARG A 126 -0.90 -2.02 -24.51
N SER A 127 -1.76 -2.70 -23.77
CA SER A 127 -1.91 -2.54 -22.32
C SER A 127 -1.75 -3.89 -21.62
N TYR A 128 -0.74 -4.02 -20.77
CA TYR A 128 -0.47 -5.20 -19.96
C TYR A 128 -0.80 -4.89 -18.50
N ILE A 129 -1.53 -5.78 -17.83
CA ILE A 129 -1.98 -5.58 -16.45
C ILE A 129 -1.55 -6.77 -15.59
N THR A 130 -0.83 -6.50 -14.51
CA THR A 130 -0.38 -7.48 -13.51
C THR A 130 -1.04 -7.18 -12.16
N GLY A 131 -2.37 -7.35 -12.15
CA GLY A 131 -3.24 -7.06 -11.01
C GLY A 131 -3.77 -5.63 -10.99
N GLY A 132 -4.76 -5.39 -10.12
CA GLY A 132 -5.47 -4.11 -10.00
C GLY A 132 -6.47 -3.88 -11.12
N ILE A 133 -7.58 -4.60 -11.05
CA ILE A 133 -8.71 -4.44 -11.95
C ILE A 133 -9.85 -3.82 -11.13
N PRO A 134 -10.26 -2.56 -11.41
CA PRO A 134 -11.40 -1.94 -10.76
C PRO A 134 -12.68 -2.70 -11.13
N SER A 135 -13.61 -2.69 -10.20
CA SER A 135 -15.00 -2.99 -10.54
C SER A 135 -15.58 -1.87 -11.41
N ILE A 136 -16.51 -2.21 -12.30
CA ILE A 136 -17.23 -1.25 -13.13
C ILE A 136 -18.37 -0.57 -12.35
N SER A 137 -18.98 -1.23 -11.36
CA SER A 137 -20.18 -0.72 -10.67
C SER A 137 -20.30 -1.03 -9.19
N ALA A 138 -19.53 -1.99 -8.66
CA ALA A 138 -19.56 -2.35 -7.25
C ALA A 138 -19.12 -1.20 -6.34
N HIS A 139 -19.89 -1.01 -5.26
CA HIS A 139 -19.53 -0.12 -4.17
C HIS A 139 -18.30 -0.65 -3.39
N PRO A 140 -17.44 0.21 -2.82
CA PRO A 140 -16.28 -0.19 -2.02
C PRO A 140 -16.60 -1.20 -0.91
N ASP A 141 -17.78 -1.11 -0.30
CA ASP A 141 -18.23 -2.04 0.75
C ASP A 141 -18.18 -3.50 0.26
N VAL A 142 -18.60 -3.76 -0.98
CA VAL A 142 -18.56 -5.12 -1.58
C VAL A 142 -17.11 -5.61 -1.73
N VAL A 143 -16.20 -4.70 -2.13
CA VAL A 143 -14.78 -5.00 -2.26
C VAL A 143 -14.18 -5.34 -0.90
N TYR A 144 -14.48 -4.57 0.14
CA TYR A 144 -13.96 -4.82 1.48
C TYR A 144 -14.58 -6.04 2.14
N GLU A 145 -15.86 -6.32 1.96
CA GLU A 145 -16.50 -7.56 2.44
C GLU A 145 -15.79 -8.80 1.84
N ALA A 146 -15.55 -8.80 0.53
CA ALA A 146 -14.79 -9.86 -0.13
C ALA A 146 -13.33 -9.93 0.34
N THR A 147 -12.71 -8.77 0.58
CA THR A 147 -11.33 -8.68 1.08
C THR A 147 -11.22 -9.25 2.49
N PHE A 148 -12.08 -8.85 3.43
CA PHE A 148 -12.06 -9.36 4.79
C PHE A 148 -12.39 -10.84 4.89
N LYS A 149 -13.24 -11.38 4.01
CA LYS A 149 -13.44 -12.83 3.89
C LYS A 149 -12.10 -13.53 3.59
N ARG A 150 -11.36 -13.08 2.57
CA ARG A 150 -10.05 -13.64 2.21
C ARG A 150 -9.01 -13.44 3.31
N THR A 151 -9.01 -12.28 3.97
CA THR A 151 -8.11 -12.00 5.10
C THR A 151 -8.34 -12.99 6.24
N ARG A 152 -9.59 -13.30 6.57
CA ARG A 152 -9.93 -14.31 7.58
C ARG A 152 -9.47 -15.71 7.17
N ASP A 153 -9.69 -16.09 5.91
CA ASP A 153 -9.27 -17.40 5.41
C ASP A 153 -7.74 -17.55 5.45
N LYS A 154 -6.99 -16.49 5.12
CA LYS A 154 -5.52 -16.45 5.24
C LYS A 154 -5.04 -16.48 6.68
N ASN A 155 -5.69 -15.75 7.58
CA ASN A 155 -5.42 -15.81 9.03
C ASN A 155 -5.60 -17.24 9.55
N LYS A 156 -6.72 -17.88 9.20
CA LYS A 156 -6.99 -19.28 9.57
C LYS A 156 -5.89 -20.22 9.08
N ALA A 157 -5.54 -20.15 7.80
CA ALA A 157 -4.48 -20.97 7.23
C ALA A 157 -3.12 -20.75 7.91
N PHE A 158 -2.79 -19.51 8.27
CA PHE A 158 -1.56 -19.21 9.00
C PHE A 158 -1.53 -19.86 10.39
N PHE A 159 -2.61 -19.76 11.16
CA PHE A 159 -2.67 -20.37 12.49
C PHE A 159 -2.79 -21.90 12.46
N GLU A 160 -3.38 -22.47 11.40
CA GLU A 160 -3.35 -23.92 11.16
C GLU A 160 -1.93 -24.41 10.86
N GLN A 161 -1.16 -23.65 10.07
CA GLN A 161 0.23 -23.98 9.77
C GLN A 161 1.17 -23.77 10.97
N PHE A 162 0.92 -22.73 11.78
CA PHE A 162 1.73 -22.40 12.95
C PHE A 162 0.86 -22.27 14.21
N PRO A 163 0.51 -23.40 14.87
CA PRO A 163 -0.41 -23.39 16.01
C PRO A 163 0.03 -22.52 17.19
N GLN A 164 1.35 -22.32 17.38
CA GLN A 164 1.89 -21.46 18.44
C GLN A 164 1.73 -19.97 18.15
N ALA A 165 1.55 -19.58 16.88
CA ALA A 165 1.53 -18.19 16.47
C ALA A 165 0.38 -17.41 17.13
N GLN A 166 -0.76 -18.05 17.38
CA GLN A 166 -1.88 -17.40 18.05
C GLN A 166 -1.52 -16.98 19.48
N ALA A 167 -0.82 -17.84 20.24
CA ALA A 167 -0.36 -17.52 21.58
C ALA A 167 0.70 -16.42 21.57
N LEU A 168 1.61 -16.43 20.60
CA LEU A 168 2.62 -15.37 20.41
C LEU A 168 1.96 -14.01 20.12
N CYS A 169 1.02 -13.96 19.17
CA CYS A 169 0.29 -12.73 18.88
C CYS A 169 -0.50 -12.22 20.08
N GLN A 170 -1.16 -13.10 20.84
CA GLN A 170 -1.90 -12.73 22.04
C GLN A 170 -0.97 -12.17 23.13
N LYS A 171 0.21 -12.76 23.30
CA LYS A 171 1.23 -12.29 24.24
C LYS A 171 1.71 -10.88 23.88
N ILE A 172 2.04 -10.65 22.61
CA ILE A 172 2.44 -9.31 22.11
C ILE A 172 1.31 -8.30 22.32
N ALA A 173 0.07 -8.64 21.92
CA ALA A 173 -1.06 -7.74 22.08
C ALA A 173 -1.34 -7.37 23.54
N ASN A 174 -1.33 -8.35 24.46
CA ASN A 174 -1.48 -8.12 25.89
C ASN A 174 -0.37 -7.23 26.44
N HIS A 175 0.86 -7.43 26.00
CA HIS A 175 1.99 -6.59 26.39
C HIS A 175 1.79 -5.13 25.97
N LEU A 176 1.38 -4.89 24.72
CA LEU A 176 1.13 -3.55 24.18
C LEU A 176 -0.08 -2.84 24.82
N ILE A 177 -1.05 -3.60 25.33
CA ILE A 177 -2.20 -3.05 26.09
C ILE A 177 -1.76 -2.61 27.49
N ASN A 178 -0.93 -3.41 28.15
CA ASN A 178 -0.61 -3.22 29.57
C ASN A 178 0.65 -2.37 29.81
N ASN A 179 1.48 -2.15 28.79
CA ASN A 179 2.75 -1.47 28.94
C ASN A 179 2.89 -0.32 27.95
N GLU A 180 3.78 0.61 28.30
CA GLU A 180 4.17 1.66 27.39
C GLU A 180 5.36 1.30 26.51
N GLU A 181 5.08 0.96 25.25
CA GLU A 181 6.09 0.56 24.27
C GLU A 181 6.24 1.56 23.13
N PHE A 182 7.46 1.70 22.64
CA PHE A 182 7.83 2.67 21.61
C PHE A 182 8.68 2.00 20.53
N LEU A 183 8.44 2.37 19.29
CA LEU A 183 9.31 2.02 18.16
C LEU A 183 10.62 2.81 18.26
N PRO A 184 11.68 2.38 17.56
CA PRO A 184 12.99 3.02 17.62
C PRO A 184 13.00 4.52 17.25
N ASN A 185 12.00 4.99 16.51
CA ASN A 185 11.82 6.40 16.15
C ASN A 185 11.07 7.22 17.23
N GLY A 186 10.75 6.64 18.39
CA GLY A 186 10.01 7.28 19.48
C GLY A 186 8.49 7.27 19.32
N GLN A 187 7.95 6.70 18.23
CA GLN A 187 6.50 6.57 18.06
C GLN A 187 5.94 5.52 19.02
N ARG A 188 4.77 5.83 19.63
CA ARG A 188 4.00 4.86 20.39
C ARG A 188 3.76 3.59 19.57
N PHE A 189 4.04 2.41 20.13
CA PHE A 189 3.71 1.13 19.51
C PHE A 189 2.41 0.57 20.10
N THR A 190 1.40 0.43 19.24
CA THR A 190 0.03 0.01 19.59
C THR A 190 -0.32 -1.35 19.02
N VAL A 191 -1.37 -1.99 19.55
CA VAL A 191 -1.93 -3.21 18.98
C VAL A 191 -2.36 -3.00 17.52
N GLU A 192 -2.96 -1.84 17.21
CA GLU A 192 -3.35 -1.46 15.86
C GLU A 192 -2.17 -1.45 14.88
N GLN A 193 -1.01 -0.92 15.30
CA GLN A 193 0.21 -0.96 14.49
C GLN A 193 0.76 -2.38 14.35
N PHE A 194 0.72 -3.18 15.43
CA PHE A 194 1.11 -4.58 15.35
C PHE A 194 0.27 -5.36 14.33
N GLN A 195 -1.05 -5.15 14.33
CA GLN A 195 -1.98 -5.78 13.39
C GLN A 195 -1.70 -5.45 11.91
N GLN A 196 -0.95 -4.37 11.61
CA GLN A 196 -0.63 -3.99 10.24
C GLN A 196 0.25 -5.03 9.54
N ILE A 197 1.05 -5.83 10.26
CA ILE A 197 1.86 -6.90 9.63
C ILE A 197 1.00 -7.97 8.95
N GLY A 198 -0.30 -8.02 9.25
CA GLY A 198 -1.26 -8.86 8.53
C GLY A 198 -1.36 -8.55 7.03
N ILE A 199 -0.91 -7.36 6.58
CA ILE A 199 -0.80 -7.03 5.15
C ILE A 199 0.09 -8.03 4.40
N ASN A 200 1.08 -8.61 5.08
CA ASN A 200 2.01 -9.58 4.51
C ASN A 200 1.30 -10.81 3.98
N PHE A 201 0.14 -11.19 4.52
CA PHE A 201 -0.63 -12.36 4.05
C PHE A 201 -1.24 -12.18 2.65
N GLY A 202 -1.23 -10.95 2.12
CA GLY A 202 -1.55 -10.67 0.72
C GLY A 202 -0.40 -10.99 -0.25
N MET A 203 0.81 -11.21 0.26
CA MET A 203 2.00 -11.53 -0.52
C MET A 203 2.35 -13.03 -0.42
N SER A 204 2.97 -13.57 -1.46
CA SER A 204 3.38 -14.98 -1.48
C SER A 204 4.62 -15.21 -0.62
N GLY A 205 4.69 -16.35 0.08
CA GLY A 205 5.87 -16.77 0.84
C GLY A 205 6.10 -16.07 2.18
N THR A 206 5.18 -15.22 2.64
CA THR A 206 5.37 -14.37 3.84
C THR A 206 4.96 -15.02 5.16
N PHE A 207 4.26 -16.16 5.13
CA PHE A 207 3.80 -16.87 6.32
C PHE A 207 4.97 -17.25 7.24
N LEU A 208 5.99 -17.93 6.72
CA LEU A 208 7.13 -18.38 7.51
C LEU A 208 7.97 -17.21 8.08
N PRO A 209 8.36 -16.19 7.30
CA PRO A 209 9.03 -15.00 7.85
C PRO A 209 8.20 -14.29 8.93
N THR A 210 6.87 -14.20 8.76
CA THR A 210 5.99 -13.60 9.78
C THR A 210 6.02 -14.42 11.06
N TYR A 211 6.02 -15.75 10.98
CA TYR A 211 6.14 -16.61 12.15
C TYR A 211 7.47 -16.41 12.90
N TYR A 212 8.60 -16.40 12.20
CA TYR A 212 9.91 -16.16 12.84
C TYR A 212 10.01 -14.76 13.49
N LEU A 213 9.37 -13.76 12.89
CA LEU A 213 9.26 -12.43 13.51
C LEU A 213 8.49 -12.50 14.84
N LEU A 214 7.39 -13.25 14.90
CA LEU A 214 6.61 -13.41 16.14
C LEU A 214 7.37 -14.20 17.21
N GLU A 215 8.11 -15.23 16.81
CA GLU A 215 8.92 -16.07 17.71
C GLU A 215 10.02 -15.26 18.41
N SER A 216 10.60 -14.28 17.71
CA SER A 216 11.69 -13.43 18.22
C SER A 216 11.23 -12.16 18.95
N ALA A 217 9.92 -11.99 19.19
CA ALA A 217 9.34 -10.74 19.68
C ALA A 217 9.76 -10.34 21.09
N PHE A 218 10.12 -11.30 21.95
CA PHE A 218 10.50 -11.05 23.35
C PHE A 218 11.90 -11.56 23.65
N ILE A 219 12.58 -10.85 24.55
CA ILE A 219 13.85 -11.27 25.16
C ILE A 219 13.77 -11.06 26.67
N GLU A 220 14.64 -11.74 27.42
CA GLU A 220 14.77 -11.55 28.87
C GLU A 220 15.94 -10.61 29.17
N VAL A 221 15.68 -9.56 29.93
CA VAL A 221 16.68 -8.59 30.41
C VAL A 221 16.49 -8.44 31.92
N ASN A 222 17.51 -8.79 32.70
CA ASN A 222 17.48 -8.73 34.17
C ASN A 222 16.26 -9.44 34.79
N GLY A 223 15.89 -10.62 34.29
CA GLY A 223 14.74 -11.39 34.78
C GLY A 223 13.37 -10.84 34.36
N LYS A 224 13.32 -9.82 33.50
CA LYS A 224 12.07 -9.26 32.95
C LYS A 224 11.98 -9.53 31.46
N GLN A 225 10.81 -9.98 31.01
CA GLN A 225 10.54 -10.04 29.58
C GLN A 225 10.23 -8.65 29.03
N VAL A 226 10.91 -8.29 27.95
CA VAL A 226 10.74 -7.03 27.23
C VAL A 226 10.64 -7.31 25.73
N LEU A 227 10.07 -6.38 24.96
CA LEU A 227 10.08 -6.50 23.51
C LEU A 227 11.51 -6.40 22.99
N ASN A 228 11.84 -7.30 22.06
CA ASN A 228 13.15 -7.34 21.43
C ASN A 228 13.36 -6.10 20.54
N TYR A 229 14.49 -5.43 20.67
CA TYR A 229 14.83 -4.28 19.83
C TYR A 229 14.89 -4.63 18.34
N ALA A 230 15.32 -5.85 17.98
CA ALA A 230 15.28 -6.32 16.59
C ALA A 230 13.84 -6.41 16.06
N PHE A 231 12.92 -6.98 16.86
CA PHE A 231 11.50 -7.03 16.54
C PHE A 231 10.91 -5.62 16.39
N LEU A 232 11.25 -4.68 17.27
CA LEU A 232 10.79 -3.29 17.17
C LEU A 232 11.28 -2.59 15.90
N ASN A 233 12.51 -2.86 15.44
CA ASN A 233 13.03 -2.33 14.17
C ASN A 233 12.28 -2.91 12.97
N GLU A 234 12.03 -4.22 12.96
CA GLU A 234 11.23 -4.86 11.91
C GLU A 234 9.81 -4.28 11.88
N MET A 235 9.17 -4.13 13.05
CA MET A 235 7.86 -3.51 13.16
C MET A 235 7.82 -2.06 12.64
N LEU A 236 8.89 -1.29 12.84
CA LEU A 236 9.03 0.05 12.28
C LEU A 236 9.21 0.01 10.76
N ALA A 237 10.03 -0.90 10.24
CA ALA A 237 10.28 -1.06 8.80
C ALA A 237 9.01 -1.43 8.02
N GLN A 238 8.08 -2.15 8.65
CA GLN A 238 6.78 -2.51 8.08
C GLN A 238 5.78 -1.34 8.01
N GLN A 239 6.10 -0.16 8.58
CA GLN A 239 5.24 1.04 8.56
C GLN A 239 5.53 1.97 7.38
N SER A 240 5.55 1.42 6.16
CA SER A 240 5.91 2.12 4.91
C SER A 240 5.05 3.36 4.60
N PHE A 241 3.90 3.52 5.25
CA PHE A 241 3.00 4.65 5.06
C PHE A 241 3.56 5.98 5.60
N GLN A 242 4.55 5.94 6.50
CA GLN A 242 5.26 7.15 6.95
C GLN A 242 6.02 7.83 5.80
N THR A 243 6.49 7.03 4.84
CA THR A 243 7.25 7.50 3.67
C THR A 243 6.43 7.49 2.39
N ASN A 244 5.25 6.86 2.38
CA ASN A 244 4.34 6.77 1.24
C ASN A 244 2.90 7.15 1.65
N PRO A 245 2.65 8.40 2.12
CA PRO A 245 1.36 8.80 2.68
C PRO A 245 0.21 8.78 1.66
N ILE A 246 0.51 8.90 0.37
CA ILE A 246 -0.47 8.79 -0.72
C ILE A 246 -1.23 7.46 -0.64
N TYR A 247 -0.56 6.37 -0.28
CA TYR A 247 -1.23 5.09 -0.12
C TYR A 247 -2.31 5.15 0.96
N ALA A 248 -1.96 5.67 2.14
CA ALA A 248 -2.88 5.74 3.27
C ALA A 248 -4.12 6.59 2.93
N ILE A 249 -3.95 7.64 2.14
CA ILE A 249 -4.99 8.64 1.87
C ILE A 249 -5.83 8.30 0.64
N LEU A 250 -5.21 7.84 -0.45
CA LEU A 250 -5.89 7.69 -1.75
C LEU A 250 -6.23 6.25 -2.13
N HIS A 251 -5.70 5.22 -1.45
CA HIS A 251 -5.93 3.84 -1.89
C HIS A 251 -7.42 3.47 -1.95
N GLU A 252 -8.24 3.93 -1.01
CA GLU A 252 -9.67 3.57 -0.99
C GLU A 252 -10.45 4.27 -2.11
N SER A 253 -10.01 5.47 -2.50
CA SER A 253 -10.66 6.27 -3.55
C SER A 253 -10.67 5.60 -4.92
N ILE A 254 -9.81 4.59 -5.15
CA ILE A 254 -9.74 3.84 -6.41
C ILE A 254 -11.00 3.00 -6.66
N TYR A 255 -11.79 2.72 -5.62
CA TYR A 255 -13.05 1.99 -5.71
C TYR A 255 -14.27 2.91 -5.85
N CYS A 256 -14.07 4.22 -5.78
CA CYS A 256 -15.15 5.20 -5.74
C CYS A 256 -15.55 5.67 -7.14
N GLN A 257 -16.85 5.71 -7.40
CA GLN A 257 -17.40 6.13 -8.70
C GLN A 257 -18.57 7.10 -8.52
N GLY A 258 -18.29 8.41 -8.55
CA GLY A 258 -19.33 9.44 -8.36
C GLY A 258 -19.87 9.55 -6.93
N PHE A 259 -19.26 8.85 -5.98
CA PHE A 259 -19.57 8.90 -4.54
C PHE A 259 -18.27 8.86 -3.72
N ASN A 260 -18.34 9.17 -2.43
CA ASN A 260 -17.25 9.03 -1.47
C ASN A 260 -17.26 7.64 -0.82
N SER A 261 -16.12 7.15 -0.34
CA SER A 261 -16.06 5.85 0.32
C SER A 261 -16.65 5.88 1.74
N ASP A 262 -16.68 7.06 2.37
CA ASP A 262 -17.04 7.31 3.78
C ASP A 262 -16.29 6.42 4.78
N TRP A 263 -15.05 6.02 4.47
CA TRP A 263 -14.25 5.04 5.24
C TRP A 263 -14.82 3.61 5.19
N SER A 264 -15.07 3.11 3.98
CA SER A 264 -15.68 1.79 3.74
C SER A 264 -14.94 0.65 4.43
N ALA A 265 -13.60 0.62 4.35
CA ALA A 265 -12.74 -0.34 5.03
C ALA A 265 -12.99 -0.35 6.55
N HIS A 266 -13.04 0.84 7.14
CA HIS A 266 -13.22 1.02 8.57
C HIS A 266 -14.63 0.60 9.03
N ARG A 267 -15.67 1.01 8.30
CA ARG A 267 -17.05 0.60 8.60
C ARG A 267 -17.22 -0.92 8.49
N SER A 268 -16.64 -1.51 7.44
CA SER A 268 -16.72 -2.94 7.18
C SER A 268 -16.02 -3.78 8.25
N VAL A 269 -14.79 -3.41 8.67
CA VAL A 269 -14.10 -4.13 9.75
C VAL A 269 -14.82 -3.99 11.08
N SER A 270 -15.37 -2.80 11.38
CA SER A 270 -16.11 -2.56 12.63
C SER A 270 -17.37 -3.41 12.71
N ARG A 271 -18.09 -3.55 11.58
CA ARG A 271 -19.26 -4.44 11.48
C ARG A 271 -18.89 -5.90 11.74
N ILE A 272 -17.77 -6.37 11.17
CA ILE A 272 -17.30 -7.75 11.36
C ILE A 272 -16.89 -7.99 12.82
N GLN A 273 -16.16 -7.06 13.44
CA GLN A 273 -15.71 -7.18 14.83
C GLN A 273 -16.89 -7.18 15.81
N ASN A 274 -17.92 -6.37 15.57
CA ASN A 274 -19.13 -6.33 16.42
C ASN A 274 -19.97 -7.62 16.35
N LEU A 275 -19.85 -8.41 15.28
CA LEU A 275 -20.53 -9.70 15.13
C LEU A 275 -19.80 -10.85 15.82
N THR A 276 -18.58 -10.63 16.35
CA THR A 276 -17.78 -11.67 17.00
C THR A 276 -17.58 -11.35 18.48
N THR A 277 -17.96 -12.29 19.35
CA THR A 277 -17.93 -12.16 20.83
C THR A 277 -16.51 -12.06 21.43
N ASN A 278 -15.47 -12.19 20.61
CA ASN A 278 -14.08 -12.22 21.05
C ASN A 278 -13.23 -11.18 20.30
N LYS A 279 -13.23 -9.94 20.82
CA LYS A 279 -12.60 -8.76 20.21
C LYS A 279 -11.08 -8.87 19.99
N VAL A 280 -10.39 -9.76 20.71
CA VAL A 280 -8.93 -9.95 20.63
C VAL A 280 -8.56 -11.22 19.86
N MET A 281 -9.42 -12.25 19.93
CA MET A 281 -9.10 -13.63 19.56
C MET A 281 -9.12 -13.90 18.05
N ASN A 282 -9.92 -13.15 17.28
CA ASN A 282 -9.98 -13.24 15.82
C ASN A 282 -9.25 -12.09 15.10
N SER A 283 -8.64 -11.17 15.85
CA SER A 283 -8.13 -9.90 15.33
C SER A 283 -6.61 -9.80 15.23
N CYS A 284 -5.86 -10.80 15.72
CA CYS A 284 -4.41 -10.66 15.88
C CYS A 284 -3.68 -10.25 14.59
N LEU A 285 -4.22 -10.55 13.41
CA LEU A 285 -3.69 -10.07 12.12
C LEU A 285 -4.83 -9.73 11.14
N LEU A 286 -6.00 -9.33 11.66
CA LEU A 286 -6.96 -8.60 10.84
C LEU A 286 -6.37 -7.22 10.67
N ALA A 287 -5.73 -6.98 9.53
CA ALA A 287 -5.28 -5.65 9.16
C ALA A 287 -6.44 -4.68 9.39
N LYS A 288 -6.39 -3.90 10.47
CA LYS A 288 -7.13 -2.65 10.55
C LYS A 288 -6.48 -1.78 9.49
N TRP A 289 -7.04 -1.85 8.29
CA TRP A 289 -6.78 -0.89 7.25
C TRP A 289 -7.27 0.46 7.81
N TYR A 290 -6.32 1.20 8.37
CA TYR A 290 -6.38 2.63 8.67
C TYR A 290 -7.71 3.16 9.22
N SER A 291 -7.96 2.95 10.52
CA SER A 291 -9.04 3.68 11.19
C SER A 291 -8.60 4.79 12.14
N HIS A 292 -7.34 4.85 12.58
CA HIS A 292 -6.98 5.67 13.76
C HIS A 292 -5.79 6.61 13.61
N LEU A 293 -5.19 6.76 12.43
CA LEU A 293 -4.02 7.65 12.27
C LEU A 293 -4.34 9.13 11.99
N CYS A 294 -5.62 9.53 11.92
CA CYS A 294 -5.99 10.94 11.68
C CYS A 294 -6.84 11.63 12.75
N LEU A 295 -7.21 11.01 13.89
CA LEU A 295 -8.23 11.62 14.78
C LEU A 295 -7.91 11.65 16.28
N ARG A 296 -6.65 11.55 16.70
CA ARG A 296 -6.29 11.78 18.12
C ARG A 296 -5.74 13.18 18.45
N ASN A 297 -6.06 14.21 17.65
CA ASN A 297 -5.72 15.60 18.01
C ASN A 297 -6.74 16.67 17.59
N THR A 298 -8.02 16.33 17.43
CA THR A 298 -9.10 17.32 17.31
C THR A 298 -10.23 17.00 18.27
N THR A 299 -9.96 17.19 19.57
CA THR A 299 -11.03 17.58 20.48
C THR A 299 -11.63 18.89 19.98
N THR A 300 -12.95 18.91 19.83
CA THR A 300 -13.82 20.04 19.51
C THR A 300 -13.85 20.53 18.05
N CYS A 301 -14.81 20.00 17.27
CA CYS A 301 -15.74 20.87 16.56
C CYS A 301 -17.06 20.13 16.32
N ASN A 302 -18.09 20.63 16.99
CA ASN A 302 -19.48 20.25 16.78
C ASN A 302 -20.05 21.03 15.59
N ARG A 303 -20.92 20.35 14.83
CA ARG A 303 -21.84 20.81 13.77
C ARG A 303 -21.27 20.92 12.36
#